data_AF-A0A5Q4GEJ1-F1
#
_entry.id   AF-A0A5Q4GEJ1-F1
#
_cell.length_a   1.000
_cell.length_b   1.000
_cell.length_c   1.000
_cell.angle_alpha   90.00
_cell.angle_beta   90.00
_cell.angle_gamma   90.00
#
_symmetry.space_group_name_H-M   'P 1'
#
loop_
_entity.id
_entity.type
_entity.pdbx_description
1 polymer ?
#
loop_
_entity_poly.entity_id
_entity_poly.type
_entity_poly.pdbx_seq_one_letter_code
_entity_poly.pdbx_strand_id
1 'polypeptide(L)'
;MIKPILMILALALLAGCQSKPNAENEQTAATEQATEQPARERQVRQRGEVAAPASEPARTQSPRRSIDPRTELPRLTGELRENGYGLDMFIDGSSPDNFLQSIELIAAETSQEQYQRFQRAIDILHQNQMNFRDLEGLYRQMDGKSAQDIIDEANRIIASRARR
;
A
#
# COMPACT_ATOMS: atom_id res chain seq x y z
N MET A 1 -61.91 2.67 7.34
CA MET A 1 -61.90 1.20 7.48
C MET A 1 -60.46 0.71 7.43
N ILE A 2 -60.05 0.08 8.53
CA ILE A 2 -58.96 -0.87 8.81
C ILE A 2 -57.68 -0.86 7.94
N LYS A 3 -56.57 -0.63 8.66
CA LYS A 3 -55.15 -0.62 8.31
C LYS A 3 -54.59 -2.08 8.27
N PRO A 4 -53.30 -2.28 7.99
CA PRO A 4 -52.71 -3.22 7.03
C PRO A 4 -52.63 -4.69 7.46
N ILE A 5 -52.66 -5.62 6.51
CA ILE A 5 -52.33 -7.05 6.70
C ILE A 5 -51.33 -7.42 5.59
N LEU A 6 -50.37 -8.29 5.93
CA LEU A 6 -49.26 -8.82 5.12
C LEU A 6 -47.94 -8.05 5.13
N MET A 7 -47.52 -7.71 6.35
CA MET A 7 -46.15 -7.92 6.81
C MET A 7 -45.98 -9.40 7.23
N ILE A 8 -45.78 -10.36 6.31
CA ILE A 8 -45.16 -11.68 6.55
C ILE A 8 -44.62 -12.20 5.21
N LEU A 9 -43.37 -11.88 4.85
CA LEU A 9 -42.53 -12.77 4.03
C LEU A 9 -41.04 -12.41 4.16
N ALA A 10 -40.60 -12.16 5.40
CA ALA A 10 -39.21 -12.28 5.80
C ALA A 10 -39.12 -13.56 6.65
N LEU A 11 -38.28 -14.51 6.24
CA LEU A 11 -37.81 -15.76 6.90
C LEU A 11 -38.04 -16.99 6.02
N ALA A 12 -37.07 -17.37 5.17
CA ALA A 12 -36.88 -18.79 4.76
C ALA A 12 -35.60 -19.09 3.93
N LEU A 13 -34.54 -18.28 3.92
CA LEU A 13 -33.30 -18.64 3.19
C LEU A 13 -32.04 -18.57 4.07
N LEU A 14 -32.16 -19.02 5.33
CA LEU A 14 -31.04 -19.60 6.07
C LEU A 14 -30.98 -21.12 5.80
N ALA A 15 -30.27 -21.50 4.75
CA ALA A 15 -29.59 -22.79 4.63
C ALA A 15 -28.19 -22.44 4.09
N GLY A 16 -27.10 -22.48 4.87
CA GLY A 16 -26.73 -23.57 5.75
C GLY A 16 -25.82 -24.58 5.04
N CYS A 17 -24.86 -24.15 4.20
CA CYS A 17 -23.75 -25.01 3.75
C CYS A 17 -22.67 -25.07 4.83
N GLN A 18 -22.96 -25.79 5.92
CA GLN A 18 -21.92 -26.50 6.65
C GLN A 18 -21.52 -27.72 5.83
N SER A 19 -20.27 -27.77 5.39
CA SER A 19 -19.61 -29.04 5.05
C SER A 19 -18.25 -29.01 5.72
N LYS A 20 -18.17 -29.76 6.81
CA LYS A 20 -17.01 -29.97 7.66
C LYS A 20 -16.18 -31.15 7.10
N PRO A 21 -15.02 -31.42 7.71
CA PRO A 21 -13.72 -31.50 7.06
C PRO A 21 -13.48 -32.84 6.36
N ASN A 22 -12.62 -32.85 5.33
CA ASN A 22 -11.98 -34.09 4.89
C ASN A 22 -10.61 -34.20 5.53
N ALA A 23 -10.34 -35.43 5.94
CA ALA A 23 -9.27 -35.86 6.79
C ALA A 23 -7.92 -35.93 6.05
N GLU A 24 -6.88 -36.11 6.86
CA GLU A 24 -5.71 -36.92 6.56
C GLU A 24 -4.95 -36.58 5.27
N ASN A 25 -3.86 -35.83 5.45
CA ASN A 25 -2.66 -36.14 4.69
C ASN A 25 -1.53 -36.37 5.70
N GLU A 26 -1.58 -37.54 6.33
CA GLU A 26 -0.45 -38.14 6.99
C GLU A 26 0.63 -38.43 5.93
N GLN A 27 1.80 -37.82 6.12
CA GLN A 27 3.03 -38.58 6.27
C GLN A 27 3.36 -39.56 5.14
N THR A 28 4.13 -39.10 4.16
CA THR A 28 5.17 -39.95 3.57
C THR A 28 6.53 -39.44 4.03
N ALA A 29 7.10 -40.20 4.96
CA ALA A 29 8.48 -40.09 5.38
C ALA A 29 9.42 -40.64 4.30
N ALA A 30 10.65 -40.13 4.37
CA ALA A 30 11.91 -40.76 3.95
C ALA A 30 12.14 -40.99 2.44
N THR A 31 13.18 -40.33 1.92
CA THR A 31 14.46 -41.02 1.74
C THR A 31 15.58 -39.99 1.64
N GLU A 32 16.49 -40.07 2.62
CA GLU A 32 17.83 -39.53 2.61
C GLU A 32 18.62 -40.12 1.43
N GLN A 33 19.42 -39.30 0.75
CA GLN A 33 20.76 -39.73 0.35
C GLN A 33 21.65 -38.51 0.14
N ALA A 34 22.24 -38.09 1.26
CA ALA A 34 23.53 -37.45 1.26
C ALA A 34 24.56 -38.46 0.75
N THR A 35 25.29 -38.08 -0.31
CA THR A 35 26.54 -38.75 -0.68
C THR A 35 27.65 -37.71 -0.57
N GLU A 36 28.32 -37.71 0.58
CA GLU A 36 29.58 -37.04 0.80
C GLU A 36 30.75 -37.86 0.21
N GLN A 37 31.68 -37.12 -0.40
CA GLN A 37 33.14 -37.35 -0.50
C GLN A 37 33.75 -38.29 -1.56
N PRO A 38 35.03 -38.10 -1.98
CA PRO A 38 35.94 -36.96 -1.73
C PRO A 38 36.74 -36.44 -2.95
N ALA A 39 37.35 -35.26 -2.73
CA ALA A 39 38.65 -34.79 -3.20
C ALA A 39 38.98 -34.81 -4.72
N ARG A 40 38.90 -33.62 -5.34
CA ARG A 40 39.94 -33.16 -6.28
C ARG A 40 40.08 -31.65 -6.21
N GLU A 41 41.01 -31.24 -5.35
CA GLU A 41 41.67 -29.95 -5.35
C GLU A 41 42.16 -29.62 -6.77
N ARG A 42 41.59 -28.58 -7.38
CA ARG A 42 42.12 -28.01 -8.61
C ARG A 42 42.17 -26.49 -8.50
N GLN A 43 43.38 -26.06 -8.16
CA GLN A 43 43.98 -24.74 -8.32
C GLN A 43 43.14 -23.67 -9.01
N VAL A 44 42.90 -22.64 -8.21
CA VAL A 44 42.53 -21.27 -8.57
C VAL A 44 43.38 -20.78 -9.76
N ARG A 45 42.76 -20.61 -10.94
CA ARG A 45 43.29 -19.75 -11.99
C ARG A 45 42.79 -18.34 -11.76
N GLN A 46 43.65 -17.49 -11.20
CA GLN A 46 43.49 -16.03 -11.23
C GLN A 46 43.41 -15.58 -12.69
N ARG A 47 42.23 -15.12 -13.10
CA ARG A 47 42.00 -14.47 -14.39
C ARG A 47 42.49 -13.02 -14.26
N GLY A 48 43.48 -12.68 -15.09
CA GLY A 48 43.94 -11.32 -15.28
C GLY A 48 42.84 -10.42 -15.85
N GLU A 49 42.79 -9.23 -15.26
CA GLU A 49 42.66 -7.91 -15.89
C GLU A 49 41.58 -7.70 -16.98
N VAL A 50 40.53 -6.96 -16.58
CA VAL A 50 39.81 -6.03 -17.48
C VAL A 50 39.67 -4.71 -16.72
N ALA A 51 40.07 -3.63 -17.38
CA ALA A 51 40.08 -2.27 -16.87
C ALA A 51 38.70 -1.57 -16.92
N ALA A 52 38.60 -0.55 -16.06
CA ALA A 52 37.78 0.68 -16.12
C ALA A 52 36.34 0.63 -15.56
N PRO A 53 35.73 1.77 -15.15
CA PRO A 53 36.26 3.14 -15.00
C PRO A 53 35.93 3.84 -13.64
N ALA A 54 36.64 4.95 -13.42
CA ALA A 54 36.20 6.21 -12.83
C ALA A 54 35.19 6.23 -11.65
N SER A 55 35.69 6.70 -10.51
CA SER A 55 35.07 7.64 -9.57
C SER A 55 33.56 7.88 -9.71
N GLU A 56 32.75 7.18 -8.91
CA GLU A 56 31.48 7.76 -8.48
C GLU A 56 31.78 8.90 -7.49
N PRO A 57 31.31 10.13 -7.75
CA PRO A 57 31.37 11.16 -6.72
C PRO A 57 30.45 10.71 -5.59
N ALA A 58 31.00 10.65 -4.38
CA ALA A 58 30.23 10.65 -3.16
C ALA A 58 29.17 11.76 -3.28
N ARG A 59 27.91 11.36 -3.45
CA ARG A 59 26.78 12.29 -3.40
C ARG A 59 26.78 12.86 -1.99
N THR A 60 27.40 14.03 -1.85
CA THR A 60 27.23 14.92 -0.71
C THR A 60 25.74 15.03 -0.45
N GLN A 61 25.29 14.37 0.62
CA GLN A 61 23.96 14.57 1.17
C GLN A 61 23.88 16.06 1.51
N SER A 62 23.20 16.81 0.64
CA SER A 62 22.91 18.20 0.91
C SER A 62 22.15 18.27 2.23
N PRO A 63 22.43 19.24 3.12
CA PRO A 63 21.69 19.39 4.36
C PRO A 63 20.21 19.52 3.99
N ARG A 64 19.39 18.57 4.45
CA ARG A 64 17.95 18.49 4.19
C ARG A 64 17.33 19.82 4.60
N ARG A 65 17.10 20.71 3.62
CA ARG A 65 16.23 21.86 3.81
C ARG A 65 14.87 21.28 4.16
N SER A 66 14.24 21.80 5.21
CA SER A 66 12.84 21.53 5.51
C SER A 66 12.01 22.09 4.35
N ILE A 67 11.75 21.26 3.35
CA ILE A 67 10.93 21.62 2.19
C ILE A 67 9.47 21.51 2.64
N ASP A 68 8.68 22.53 2.32
CA ASP A 68 7.25 22.55 2.59
C ASP A 68 6.58 21.44 1.74
N PRO A 69 5.89 20.47 2.36
CA PRO A 69 5.33 19.31 1.67
C PRO A 69 4.21 19.63 0.67
N ARG A 70 3.67 20.86 0.68
CA ARG A 70 2.76 21.34 -0.38
C ARG A 70 3.44 21.53 -1.72
N THR A 71 4.77 21.59 -1.73
CA THR A 71 5.60 21.75 -2.92
C THR A 71 6.05 20.41 -3.52
N GLU A 72 6.02 19.31 -2.74
CA GLU A 72 6.54 18.00 -3.17
C GLU A 72 5.46 17.03 -3.63
N LEU A 73 4.21 17.18 -3.19
CA LEU A 73 3.11 16.38 -3.75
C LEU A 73 2.87 16.77 -5.22
N PRO A 74 3.07 15.85 -6.17
CA PRO A 74 2.88 16.15 -7.58
C PRO A 74 1.44 16.58 -7.83
N ARG A 75 1.27 17.62 -8.66
CA ARG A 75 -0.05 18.15 -9.06
C ARG A 75 -0.70 17.21 -10.07
N LEU A 76 -1.08 16.03 -9.59
CA LEU A 76 -1.78 15.03 -10.37
C LEU A 76 -3.28 15.35 -10.33
N THR A 77 -3.99 15.00 -11.41
CA THR A 77 -5.41 15.36 -11.55
C THR A 77 -6.31 14.15 -11.76
N GLY A 78 -5.80 12.92 -11.62
CA GLY A 78 -6.46 11.72 -12.15
C GLY A 78 -6.38 11.70 -13.68
N GLU A 79 -6.04 10.56 -14.27
CA GLU A 79 -5.81 10.45 -15.73
C GLU A 79 -6.96 9.76 -16.49
N LEU A 80 -7.83 9.04 -15.78
CA LEU A 80 -8.93 8.32 -16.41
C LEU A 80 -10.16 9.21 -16.63
N ARG A 81 -10.90 8.91 -17.71
CA ARG A 81 -12.19 9.54 -17.99
C ARG A 81 -13.32 8.98 -17.12
N GLU A 82 -13.23 7.71 -16.76
CA GLU A 82 -14.19 6.99 -15.93
C GLU A 82 -13.52 6.52 -14.64
N ASN A 83 -14.33 6.09 -13.68
CA ASN A 83 -13.80 5.58 -12.41
C ASN A 83 -12.94 4.32 -12.65
N GLY A 84 -11.72 4.34 -12.12
CA GLY A 84 -10.81 3.21 -12.15
C GLY A 84 -10.63 2.56 -10.78
N TYR A 85 -9.65 1.66 -10.71
CA TYR A 85 -9.33 0.85 -9.53
C TYR A 85 -8.25 1.48 -8.64
N GLY A 86 -7.75 2.68 -8.97
CA GLY A 86 -6.65 3.31 -8.25
C GLY A 86 -6.95 3.57 -6.77
N LEU A 87 -8.23 3.69 -6.37
CA LEU A 87 -8.58 3.82 -4.96
C LEU A 87 -8.33 2.54 -4.12
N ASP A 88 -8.31 1.37 -4.76
CA ASP A 88 -8.02 0.10 -4.10
C ASP A 88 -6.52 -0.17 -3.96
N MET A 89 -5.68 0.67 -4.56
CA MET A 89 -4.23 0.51 -4.55
C MET A 89 -3.63 0.94 -3.21
N PHE A 90 -2.64 0.18 -2.77
CA PHE A 90 -1.91 0.44 -1.53
C PHE A 90 -0.83 1.49 -1.72
N ILE A 91 -0.66 2.30 -0.68
CA ILE A 91 0.40 3.30 -0.60
C ILE A 91 1.61 2.67 0.08
N ASP A 92 2.78 2.73 -0.57
CA ASP A 92 4.07 2.42 0.05
C ASP A 92 4.64 3.70 0.68
N GLY A 93 4.64 3.76 2.00
CA GLY A 93 5.15 4.89 2.78
C GLY A 93 6.57 4.65 3.34
N SER A 94 7.27 3.61 2.90
CA SER A 94 8.61 3.25 3.40
C SER A 94 9.68 4.29 3.08
N SER A 95 9.47 5.09 2.03
CA SER A 95 10.33 6.21 1.65
C SER A 95 9.52 7.31 0.93
N PRO A 96 10.02 8.56 0.86
CA PRO A 96 9.36 9.62 0.11
C PRO A 96 9.19 9.27 -1.37
N ASP A 97 10.19 8.64 -1.99
CA ASP A 97 10.16 8.28 -3.41
C ASP A 97 9.09 7.21 -3.69
N ASN A 98 8.99 6.18 -2.85
CA ASN A 98 7.97 5.13 -2.98
C ASN A 98 6.57 5.67 -2.73
N PHE A 99 6.44 6.61 -1.79
CA PHE A 99 5.18 7.29 -1.54
C PHE A 99 4.74 8.04 -2.80
N LEU A 100 5.62 8.86 -3.37
CA LEU A 100 5.32 9.60 -4.60
C LEU A 100 4.95 8.66 -5.75
N GLN A 101 5.70 7.58 -5.95
CA GLN A 101 5.40 6.60 -6.99
C GLN A 101 4.02 5.95 -6.79
N SER A 102 3.64 5.65 -5.54
CA SER A 102 2.33 5.11 -5.22
C SER A 102 1.23 6.11 -5.58
N ILE A 103 1.41 7.39 -5.24
CA ILE A 103 0.44 8.45 -5.54
C ILE A 103 0.32 8.69 -7.06
N GLU A 104 1.43 8.66 -7.80
CA GLU A 104 1.45 8.74 -9.26
C GLU A 104 0.67 7.60 -9.90
N LEU A 105 0.90 6.37 -9.42
CA LEU A 105 0.20 5.20 -9.93
C LEU A 105 -1.30 5.25 -9.62
N ILE A 106 -1.68 5.67 -8.40
CA ILE A 106 -3.08 5.91 -8.02
C ILE A 106 -3.72 6.96 -8.94
N ALA A 107 -3.02 8.06 -9.24
CA ALA A 107 -3.54 9.08 -10.14
C ALA A 107 -3.74 8.57 -11.57
N ALA A 108 -2.80 7.77 -12.08
CA ALA A 108 -2.92 7.15 -13.41
C ALA A 108 -4.15 6.23 -13.50
N GLU A 109 -4.51 5.58 -12.39
CA GLU A 109 -5.59 4.59 -12.30
C GLU A 109 -6.89 5.12 -11.69
N THR A 110 -7.04 6.43 -11.55
CA THR A 110 -8.26 7.06 -11.03
C THR A 110 -8.85 8.08 -12.00
N SER A 111 -10.17 8.28 -11.89
CA SER A 111 -10.81 9.46 -12.46
C SER A 111 -10.42 10.72 -11.72
N GLN A 112 -10.59 11.88 -12.35
CA GLN A 112 -10.33 13.16 -11.70
C GLN A 112 -11.11 13.34 -10.39
N GLU A 113 -12.37 12.90 -10.34
CA GLU A 113 -13.19 13.00 -9.14
C GLU A 113 -12.70 12.06 -8.02
N GLN A 114 -12.29 10.83 -8.36
CA GLN A 114 -11.69 9.90 -7.40
C GLN A 114 -10.40 10.48 -6.83
N TYR A 115 -9.50 10.97 -7.68
CA TYR A 115 -8.23 11.55 -7.25
C TYR A 115 -8.43 12.79 -6.38
N GLN A 116 -9.36 13.68 -6.72
CA GLN A 116 -9.68 14.85 -5.89
C GLN A 116 -10.24 14.48 -4.51
N ARG A 117 -11.01 13.39 -4.40
CA ARG A 117 -11.47 12.88 -3.09
C ARG A 117 -10.29 12.38 -2.27
N PHE A 118 -9.39 11.63 -2.89
CA PHE A 118 -8.18 11.12 -2.26
C PHE A 118 -7.24 12.25 -1.81
N GLN A 119 -6.96 13.24 -2.67
CA GLN A 119 -6.12 14.39 -2.33
C GLN A 119 -6.68 15.18 -1.14
N ARG A 120 -7.99 15.44 -1.12
CA ARG A 120 -8.64 16.10 0.02
C ARG A 120 -8.50 15.28 1.31
N ALA A 121 -8.57 13.95 1.21
CA ALA A 121 -8.39 13.09 2.37
C ALA A 121 -6.97 13.20 2.95
N ILE A 122 -5.93 13.18 2.11
CA ILE A 122 -4.54 13.42 2.53
C ILE A 122 -4.43 14.77 3.25
N ASP A 123 -4.99 15.83 2.68
CA ASP A 123 -4.95 17.18 3.28
C ASP A 123 -5.63 17.21 4.66
N ILE A 124 -6.75 16.52 4.83
CA ILE A 124 -7.46 16.42 6.11
C ILE A 124 -6.64 15.68 7.15
N LEU A 125 -6.01 14.55 6.78
CA LEU A 125 -5.16 13.78 7.68
C LEU A 125 -3.98 14.63 8.14
N HIS A 126 -3.29 15.28 7.21
CA HIS A 126 -2.19 16.18 7.49
C HIS A 126 -2.60 17.32 8.45
N GLN A 127 -3.72 18.00 8.17
CA GLN A 127 -4.23 19.07 9.03
C GLN A 127 -4.71 18.59 10.41
N ASN A 128 -5.29 17.39 10.49
CA ASN A 128 -5.75 16.84 11.77
C ASN A 128 -4.61 16.51 12.71
N GLN A 129 -3.44 16.24 12.14
CA GLN A 129 -2.28 15.86 12.90
C GLN A 129 -1.28 17.00 13.03
N MET A 130 -1.76 18.17 13.47
CA MET A 130 -0.95 19.36 13.82
C MET A 130 0.25 19.10 14.77
N ASN A 131 0.50 17.85 15.19
CA ASN A 131 1.62 17.41 16.00
C ASN A 131 2.74 16.67 15.24
N PHE A 132 2.55 16.24 13.98
CA PHE A 132 3.68 15.71 13.20
C PHE A 132 4.48 16.89 12.67
N ARG A 133 5.49 17.27 13.45
CA ARG A 133 6.57 18.16 13.00
C ARG A 133 7.40 17.57 11.84
N ASP A 134 7.16 16.31 11.48
CA ASP A 134 8.00 15.57 10.56
C ASP A 134 7.19 14.81 9.50
N LEU A 135 7.58 15.00 8.25
CA LEU A 135 6.97 14.45 7.04
C LEU A 135 7.06 12.91 7.00
N GLU A 136 8.09 12.36 7.65
CA GLU A 136 8.26 10.93 7.85
C GLU A 136 7.12 10.29 8.67
N GLY A 137 6.45 11.06 9.54
CA GLY A 137 5.29 10.59 10.29
C GLY A 137 4.07 10.37 9.41
N LEU A 138 3.86 11.27 8.45
CA LEU A 138 2.75 11.21 7.49
C LEU A 138 2.88 9.99 6.58
N TYR A 139 4.07 9.73 6.03
CA TYR A 139 4.30 8.57 5.16
C TYR A 139 4.09 7.25 5.91
N ARG A 140 4.65 7.11 7.12
CA ARG A 140 4.46 5.92 7.96
C ARG A 140 3.01 5.66 8.35
N GLN A 141 2.20 6.70 8.49
CA GLN A 141 0.77 6.50 8.76
C GLN A 141 0.03 5.96 7.55
N MET A 142 0.38 6.41 6.34
CA MET A 142 -0.28 5.99 5.10
C MET A 142 0.26 4.67 4.56
N ASP A 143 1.44 4.24 5.01
CA ASP A 143 2.07 2.99 4.60
C ASP A 143 1.14 1.78 4.81
N GLY A 144 0.99 0.99 3.75
CA GLY A 144 0.15 -0.21 3.75
C GLY A 144 -1.36 0.04 3.76
N LYS A 145 -1.82 1.29 3.65
CA LYS A 145 -3.24 1.63 3.51
C LYS A 145 -3.62 1.78 2.03
N SER A 146 -4.83 1.38 1.67
CA SER A 146 -5.38 1.72 0.37
C SER A 146 -5.75 3.20 0.30
N ALA A 147 -5.80 3.78 -0.90
CA ALA A 147 -6.30 5.14 -1.07
C ALA A 147 -7.75 5.31 -0.56
N GLN A 148 -8.57 4.27 -0.65
CA GLN A 148 -9.91 4.25 -0.06
C GLN A 148 -9.88 4.29 1.47
N ASP A 149 -8.98 3.56 2.12
CA ASP A 149 -8.82 3.60 3.59
C ASP A 149 -8.47 5.02 4.08
N ILE A 150 -7.63 5.73 3.33
CA ILE A 150 -7.26 7.13 3.59
C ILE A 150 -8.49 8.05 3.53
N ILE A 151 -9.32 7.87 2.50
CA ILE A 151 -10.59 8.61 2.35
C ILE A 151 -11.51 8.34 3.54
N ASP A 152 -11.66 7.08 3.94
CA ASP A 152 -12.55 6.69 5.03
C ASP A 152 -12.05 7.19 6.40
N GLU A 153 -10.74 7.21 6.62
CA GLU A 153 -10.13 7.82 7.80
C GLU A 153 -10.39 9.34 7.86
N ALA A 154 -10.19 10.05 6.75
CA ALA A 154 -10.48 11.48 6.66
C ALA A 154 -11.98 11.79 6.91
N ASN A 155 -12.88 10.98 6.35
CA ASN A 155 -14.32 11.13 6.56
C ASN A 155 -14.70 10.95 8.04
N ARG A 156 -14.08 9.98 8.73
CA ARG A 156 -14.28 9.78 10.18
C ARG A 156 -13.84 11.00 10.99
N ILE A 157 -12.72 11.62 10.61
CA ILE A 157 -12.25 12.86 11.26
C ILE A 157 -13.24 14.00 11.04
N ILE A 158 -13.69 14.23 9.81
CA ILE A 158 -14.69 15.26 9.50
C ILE A 158 -15.96 15.04 10.34
N ALA A 159 -16.49 13.81 10.33
CA ALA A 159 -17.68 13.46 11.08
C ALA A 159 -17.52 13.68 12.60
N SER A 160 -16.33 13.39 13.14
CA SER A 160 -16.03 13.63 14.56
C SER A 160 -16.01 15.12 14.92
N ARG A 161 -15.56 15.98 14.00
CA ARG A 161 -15.53 17.44 14.20
C ARG A 161 -16.93 18.05 14.12
N ALA A 162 -17.77 17.56 13.22
CA ALA A 162 -19.14 18.04 13.06
C ALA A 162 -20.05 17.75 14.28
N ARG A 163 -19.64 16.83 15.16
CA ARG A 163 -20.37 16.47 16.39
C ARG A 163 -19.92 17.23 17.63
N ARG A 164 -18.86 18.05 17.53
CA ARG A 164 -18.38 18.91 18.62
C ARG A 164 -19.00 20.28 18.49
#